data_AF-A0A915NH94-F1
#
_entry.id   AF-A0A915NH94-F1
#
_cell.length_a   1.000
_cell.length_b   1.000
_cell.length_c   1.000
_cell.angle_alpha   90.00
_cell.angle_beta   90.00
_cell.angle_gamma   90.00
#
_symmetry.space_group_name_H-M   'P 1'
#
loop_
_entity.id
_entity.type
_entity.pdbx_description
1 polymer ?
#
loop_
_entity_poly.entity_id
_entity_poly.type
_entity_poly.pdbx_seq_one_letter_code
_entity_poly.pdbx_strand_id
1 'polypeptide(L)'
;MRARRDDPNDLALIVYKKHLTSTDVTVQEAMEKRNEAYNCILEVLRLLQILATSKESQLASLNLNNFFQSADSVKQQLSSSRALEERDKLLRRVLESDDELACVKVFNWMLGNNLADQLIANKFKYFEAFLFHEIEDGKGNIYLELLWKYYEKSHNYLEAAKVLAGMASKTTSRTSISNRITHLSNALMCVQSAPETKSNMELKQEIQDKLDVAQIQMRAKTLLESETNPEIAARGKEAIEALNYQLCGLTQLYSYAKTYNLHEIKLAVLHCASQFDTEIVENVWRDILDKELRNFQLNRLTLDKIQNNISSILLRLRKRYASSPQFVPLDYILRELIVFSFKNSPPINWVLEICRGADIKYGKLLAVASEQYRIFDPFWKQNQRAFNFMLDLAVLTTERSLEEAKALGSSDRKVLKNTCLEFLSSLQLNVQDRMSFGVASTTQRSITERLELLNAQISKIS
;
A
#
# COMPACT_ATOMS: atom_id res chain seq x y z
N MET A 1 3.13 -29.96 43.07
CA MET A 1 2.62 -30.71 44.24
C MET A 1 2.56 -29.86 45.51
N ARG A 2 3.66 -29.24 45.97
CA ARG A 2 3.65 -28.34 47.16
C ARG A 2 2.69 -27.15 47.00
N ALA A 3 2.78 -26.40 45.90
CA ALA A 3 1.90 -25.27 45.59
C ALA A 3 0.38 -25.58 45.61
N ARG A 4 -0.02 -26.80 45.20
CA ARG A 4 -1.42 -27.26 45.24
C ARG A 4 -1.88 -27.66 46.65
N ARG A 5 -0.95 -28.17 47.47
CA ARG A 5 -1.25 -28.52 48.86
C ARG A 5 -1.43 -27.27 49.72
N ASP A 6 -0.67 -26.22 49.41
CA ASP A 6 -0.64 -24.98 50.17
C ASP A 6 -1.82 -24.04 49.83
N ASP A 7 -2.52 -24.27 48.70
CA ASP A 7 -3.79 -23.62 48.33
C ASP A 7 -4.73 -24.66 47.69
N PRO A 8 -5.49 -25.43 48.49
CA PRO A 8 -6.36 -26.51 48.01
C PRO A 8 -7.66 -26.00 47.37
N ASN A 9 -8.03 -24.74 47.60
CA ASN A 9 -9.26 -24.13 47.08
C ASN A 9 -9.02 -23.29 45.80
N ASP A 10 -7.80 -23.29 45.27
CA ASP A 10 -7.39 -22.51 44.09
C ASP A 10 -7.77 -21.02 44.19
N LEU A 11 -7.70 -20.46 45.41
CA LEU A 11 -8.07 -19.07 45.68
C LEU A 11 -7.19 -18.10 44.86
N ALA A 12 -5.90 -18.42 44.71
CA ALA A 12 -4.97 -17.64 43.90
C ALA A 12 -5.34 -17.64 42.40
N LEU A 13 -5.91 -18.74 41.91
CA LEU A 13 -6.33 -18.87 40.50
C LEU A 13 -7.59 -18.06 40.22
N ILE A 14 -8.54 -18.04 41.16
CA ILE A 14 -9.79 -17.28 41.04
C ILE A 14 -9.48 -15.78 40.99
N VAL A 15 -8.56 -15.31 41.82
CA VAL A 15 -8.14 -13.90 41.85
C VAL A 15 -7.40 -13.51 40.58
N TYR A 16 -6.52 -14.37 40.09
CA TYR A 16 -5.85 -14.19 38.80
C TYR A 16 -6.86 -14.04 37.64
N LYS A 17 -7.85 -14.94 37.54
CA LYS A 17 -8.85 -14.92 36.47
C LYS A 17 -9.83 -13.75 36.52
N LYS A 18 -10.09 -13.20 37.71
CA LYS A 18 -11.07 -12.11 37.89
C LYS A 18 -10.46 -10.71 37.86
N HIS A 19 -9.15 -10.56 37.65
CA HIS A 19 -8.45 -9.26 37.68
C HIS A 19 -8.71 -8.47 38.97
N LEU A 20 -8.95 -9.16 40.08
CA LEU A 20 -9.25 -8.54 41.36
C LEU A 20 -7.94 -8.27 42.10
N THR A 21 -7.70 -7.02 42.50
CA THR A 21 -6.75 -6.74 43.58
C THR A 21 -7.42 -7.14 44.90
N SER A 22 -7.27 -8.40 45.31
CA SER A 22 -7.84 -8.85 46.58
C SER A 22 -7.03 -8.30 47.75
N THR A 23 -7.69 -7.55 48.63
CA THR A 23 -7.14 -7.09 49.92
C THR A 23 -7.23 -8.15 51.01
N ASP A 24 -7.79 -9.32 50.71
CA ASP A 24 -7.94 -10.41 51.67
C ASP A 24 -6.60 -11.08 51.98
N VAL A 25 -6.21 -11.04 53.25
CA VAL A 25 -4.94 -11.58 53.77
C VAL A 25 -4.78 -13.06 53.43
N THR A 26 -5.86 -13.84 53.46
CA THR A 26 -5.85 -15.28 53.15
C THR A 26 -5.51 -15.57 51.68
N VAL A 27 -5.93 -14.68 50.76
CA VAL A 27 -5.61 -14.81 49.34
C VAL A 27 -4.17 -14.38 49.06
N GLN A 28 -3.70 -13.31 49.72
CA GLN A 28 -2.31 -12.86 49.62
C GLN A 28 -1.34 -13.91 50.15
N GLU A 29 -1.61 -14.51 51.30
CA GLU A 29 -0.79 -15.61 51.85
C GLU A 29 -0.77 -16.84 50.92
N ALA A 30 -1.90 -17.19 50.31
CA ALA A 30 -1.97 -18.29 49.34
C ALA A 30 -1.16 -17.97 48.06
N MET A 31 -1.23 -16.73 47.56
CA MET A 31 -0.42 -16.27 46.44
C MET A 31 1.08 -16.25 46.75
N GLU A 32 1.48 -15.80 47.95
CA GLU A 32 2.87 -15.79 48.39
C GLU A 32 3.44 -17.20 48.49
N LYS A 33 2.75 -18.12 49.17
CA LYS A 33 3.18 -19.53 49.29
C LYS A 33 3.29 -20.22 47.94
N ARG A 34 2.37 -19.95 47.00
CA ARG A 34 2.48 -20.43 45.62
C ARG A 34 3.67 -19.80 44.89
N ASN A 35 3.87 -18.49 45.01
CA ASN A 35 5.01 -17.80 44.40
C ASN A 35 6.36 -18.32 44.93
N GLU A 36 6.49 -18.62 46.22
CA GLU A 36 7.69 -19.26 46.78
C GLU A 36 7.99 -20.60 46.11
N ALA A 37 6.97 -21.45 45.96
CA ALA A 37 7.12 -22.75 45.30
C ALA A 37 7.50 -22.59 43.82
N TYR A 38 6.95 -21.60 43.11
CA TYR A 38 7.30 -21.30 41.73
C TYR A 38 8.68 -20.66 41.59
N ASN A 39 9.12 -19.85 42.55
CA ASN A 39 10.45 -19.25 42.57
C ASN A 39 11.53 -20.32 42.61
N CYS A 40 11.33 -21.42 43.34
CA CYS A 40 12.25 -22.57 43.31
C CYS A 40 12.42 -23.12 41.88
N ILE A 41 11.32 -23.28 41.14
CA ILE A 41 11.34 -23.78 39.75
C ILE A 41 12.05 -22.78 38.83
N LEU A 42 11.73 -21.49 38.95
CA LEU A 42 12.35 -20.43 38.16
C LEU A 42 13.85 -20.32 38.41
N GLU A 43 14.29 -20.50 39.65
CA GLU A 43 15.71 -20.45 40.01
C GLU A 43 16.47 -21.64 39.42
N VAL A 44 15.87 -22.85 39.44
CA VAL A 44 16.45 -24.03 38.74
C VAL A 44 16.56 -23.75 37.24
N LEU A 45 15.53 -23.18 36.63
CA LEU A 45 15.54 -22.84 35.20
C LEU A 45 16.61 -21.79 34.88
N ARG A 46 16.78 -20.76 35.71
CA ARG A 46 17.85 -19.77 35.57
C ARG A 46 19.23 -20.42 35.67
N LEU A 47 19.43 -21.31 36.63
CA LEU A 47 20.70 -22.02 36.78
C LEU A 47 21.05 -22.85 35.56
N LEU A 48 20.10 -23.67 35.08
CA LEU A 48 20.30 -24.48 33.88
C LEU A 48 20.55 -23.60 32.64
N GLN A 49 19.88 -22.45 32.53
CA GLN A 49 20.08 -21.50 31.44
C GLN A 49 21.47 -20.85 31.47
N ILE A 50 21.98 -20.47 32.66
CA ILE A 50 23.31 -19.87 32.81
C ILE A 50 24.41 -20.90 32.54
N LEU A 51 24.24 -22.13 33.05
CA LEU A 51 25.15 -23.25 32.78
C LEU A 51 25.19 -23.60 31.28
N ALA A 52 24.04 -23.52 30.59
CA ALA A 52 23.95 -23.73 29.16
C ALA A 52 24.66 -22.64 28.34
N THR A 53 24.58 -21.36 28.75
CA THR A 53 25.09 -20.21 28.00
C THR A 53 26.50 -19.76 28.39
N SER A 54 27.20 -20.54 29.23
CA SER A 54 28.59 -20.30 29.66
C SER A 54 28.86 -18.87 30.16
N LYS A 55 27.90 -18.24 30.83
CA LYS A 55 28.06 -16.91 31.46
C LYS A 55 28.39 -17.08 32.94
N GLU A 56 29.60 -17.58 33.23
CA GLU A 56 30.07 -17.88 34.59
C GLU A 56 30.01 -16.65 35.53
N SER A 57 30.15 -15.44 34.98
CA SER A 57 30.10 -14.18 35.73
C SER A 57 28.73 -13.85 36.36
N GLN A 58 27.64 -14.48 35.92
CA GLN A 58 26.29 -14.27 36.46
C GLN A 58 25.86 -15.32 37.50
N LEU A 59 26.71 -16.32 37.80
CA LEU A 59 26.43 -17.36 38.80
C LEU A 59 26.55 -16.84 40.24
N ALA A 60 27.36 -15.81 40.48
CA ALA A 60 27.61 -15.26 41.81
C ALA A 60 26.43 -14.44 42.38
N SER A 61 25.50 -14.00 41.54
CA SER A 61 24.31 -13.23 41.95
C SER A 61 23.08 -14.09 42.26
N LEU A 62 23.13 -15.40 42.01
CA LEU A 62 22.05 -16.32 42.33
C LEU A 62 22.20 -16.85 43.76
N ASN A 63 21.10 -16.86 44.52
CA ASN A 63 21.07 -17.25 45.94
C ASN A 63 21.03 -18.78 46.09
N LEU A 64 21.98 -19.43 45.43
CA LEU A 64 22.14 -20.87 45.26
C LEU A 64 22.23 -21.63 46.58
N ASN A 65 22.91 -21.05 47.57
CA ASN A 65 23.22 -21.71 48.84
C ASN A 65 21.99 -21.98 49.71
N ASN A 66 20.88 -21.23 49.52
CA ASN A 66 19.65 -21.45 50.29
C ASN A 66 18.77 -22.56 49.71
N PHE A 67 18.89 -22.88 48.42
CA PHE A 67 18.02 -23.84 47.73
C PHE A 67 18.74 -25.13 47.31
N PHE A 68 20.05 -25.06 47.06
CA PHE A 68 20.87 -26.20 46.65
C PHE A 68 22.14 -26.23 47.50
N GLN A 69 22.19 -27.10 48.50
CA GLN A 69 23.39 -27.34 49.33
C GLN A 69 24.62 -27.80 48.51
N SER A 70 24.47 -28.04 47.21
CA SER A 70 25.47 -28.67 46.35
C SER A 70 25.65 -27.99 44.98
N ALA A 71 25.36 -26.68 44.87
CA ALA A 71 25.48 -25.94 43.61
C ALA A 71 26.86 -26.09 42.92
N ASP A 72 27.94 -26.25 43.69
CA ASP A 72 29.29 -26.48 43.18
C ASP A 72 29.53 -27.90 42.63
N SER A 73 28.78 -28.91 43.12
CA SER A 73 28.82 -30.28 42.56
C SER A 73 28.09 -30.39 41.22
N VAL A 74 27.07 -29.54 41.00
CA VAL A 74 26.30 -29.48 39.75
C VAL A 74 27.12 -28.86 38.61
N LYS A 75 27.97 -27.87 38.93
CA LYS A 75 28.90 -27.22 37.97
C LYS A 75 29.92 -28.20 37.37
N GLN A 76 30.36 -29.21 38.14
CA GLN A 76 31.35 -30.19 37.66
C GLN A 76 30.73 -31.33 36.84
N GLN A 77 29.42 -31.55 36.90
CA GLN A 77 28.77 -32.73 36.32
C GLN A 77 27.91 -32.47 35.08
N LEU A 78 27.48 -31.22 34.84
CA LEU A 78 26.64 -30.90 33.68
C LEU A 78 27.42 -30.16 32.60
N SER A 79 27.69 -30.83 31.49
CA SER A 79 28.11 -30.17 30.25
C SER A 79 27.04 -29.20 29.76
N SER A 80 27.42 -28.15 29.03
CA SER A 80 26.48 -27.14 28.47
C SER A 80 25.33 -27.79 27.69
N SER A 81 25.61 -28.86 26.94
CA SER A 81 24.59 -29.65 26.23
C SER A 81 23.62 -30.36 27.18
N ARG A 82 24.13 -30.97 28.26
CA ARG A 82 23.28 -31.68 29.23
C ARG A 82 22.42 -30.72 30.05
N ALA A 83 22.93 -29.53 30.36
CA ALA A 83 22.16 -28.49 31.03
C ALA A 83 20.95 -28.03 30.19
N LEU A 84 21.11 -27.93 28.86
CA LEU A 84 20.00 -27.64 27.94
C LEU A 84 18.96 -28.76 27.93
N GLU A 85 19.39 -30.03 27.87
CA GLU A 85 18.48 -31.18 27.91
C GLU A 85 17.66 -31.22 29.19
N GLU A 86 18.28 -31.00 30.35
CA GLU A 86 17.58 -31.00 31.64
C GLU A 86 16.66 -29.78 31.79
N ARG A 87 17.03 -28.62 31.23
CA ARG A 87 16.14 -27.45 31.13
C ARG A 87 14.88 -27.81 30.34
N ASP A 88 15.04 -28.40 29.17
CA ASP A 88 13.92 -28.72 28.28
C ASP A 88 13.01 -29.80 28.88
N LYS A 89 13.57 -30.77 29.61
CA LYS A 89 12.80 -31.75 30.39
C LYS A 89 12.00 -31.09 31.51
N LEU A 90 12.62 -30.16 32.26
CA LEU A 90 11.93 -29.44 33.33
C LEU A 90 10.81 -28.56 32.77
N LEU A 91 11.06 -27.82 31.69
CA LEU A 91 10.05 -27.02 31.00
C LEU A 91 8.88 -27.91 30.57
N ARG A 92 9.14 -29.03 29.90
CA ARG A 92 8.09 -29.95 29.47
C ARG A 92 7.24 -30.44 30.64
N ARG A 93 7.87 -30.83 31.75
CA ARG A 93 7.16 -31.34 32.93
C ARG A 93 6.30 -30.29 33.63
N VAL A 94 6.73 -29.03 33.63
CA VAL A 94 5.93 -27.93 34.19
C VAL A 94 4.78 -27.55 33.25
N LEU A 95 5.03 -27.53 31.94
CA LEU A 95 4.03 -27.16 30.93
C LEU A 95 2.98 -28.25 30.66
N GLU A 96 3.30 -29.51 30.97
CA GLU A 96 2.33 -30.63 31.03
C GLU A 96 1.53 -30.66 32.35
N SER A 97 1.90 -29.84 33.33
CA SER A 97 1.20 -29.83 34.62
C SER A 97 -0.16 -29.14 34.52
N ASP A 98 -1.11 -29.60 35.33
CA ASP A 98 -2.46 -29.01 35.38
C ASP A 98 -2.52 -27.66 36.12
N ASP A 99 -1.40 -27.14 36.64
CA ASP A 99 -1.34 -25.88 37.39
C ASP A 99 -1.12 -24.70 36.43
N GLU A 100 -2.20 -23.95 36.18
CA GLU A 100 -2.23 -22.80 35.27
C GLU A 100 -1.27 -21.68 35.72
N LEU A 101 -1.17 -21.40 37.02
CA LEU A 101 -0.31 -20.33 37.54
C LEU A 101 1.18 -20.68 37.42
N ALA A 102 1.53 -21.95 37.62
CA ALA A 102 2.89 -22.43 37.39
C ALA A 102 3.29 -22.24 35.91
N CYS A 103 2.38 -22.59 34.99
CA CYS A 103 2.58 -22.40 33.55
C CYS A 103 2.77 -20.91 33.21
N VAL A 104 1.95 -20.02 33.76
CA VAL A 104 2.04 -18.56 33.55
C VAL A 104 3.41 -18.00 34.00
N LYS A 105 3.94 -18.44 35.15
CA LYS A 105 5.27 -18.02 35.61
C LYS A 105 6.38 -18.50 34.68
N VAL A 106 6.28 -19.73 34.18
CA VAL A 106 7.25 -20.28 33.22
C VAL A 106 7.14 -19.59 31.86
N PHE A 107 5.94 -19.26 31.38
CA PHE A 107 5.75 -18.49 30.14
C PHE A 107 6.44 -17.12 30.22
N ASN A 108 6.23 -16.38 31.31
CA ASN A 108 6.92 -15.10 31.54
C ASN A 108 8.44 -15.26 31.55
N TRP A 109 8.96 -16.31 32.19
CA TRP A 109 10.39 -16.60 32.18
C TRP A 109 10.91 -16.95 30.79
N MET A 110 10.19 -17.76 30.02
CA MET A 110 10.56 -18.13 28.65
C MET A 110 10.58 -16.91 27.73
N LEU A 111 9.58 -16.00 27.85
CA LEU A 111 9.54 -14.75 27.11
C LEU A 111 10.73 -13.84 27.47
N GLY A 112 11.06 -13.72 28.75
CA GLY A 112 12.23 -12.94 29.20
C GLY A 112 13.59 -13.50 28.75
N ASN A 113 13.65 -14.79 28.37
CA ASN A 113 14.87 -15.46 27.89
C ASN A 113 14.89 -15.67 26.36
N ASN A 114 14.04 -14.96 25.60
CA ASN A 114 13.93 -15.08 24.13
C ASN A 114 13.55 -16.49 23.63
N LEU A 115 12.84 -17.28 24.43
CA LEU A 115 12.33 -18.61 24.05
C LEU A 115 10.90 -18.54 23.47
N ALA A 116 10.50 -17.39 22.92
CA ALA A 116 9.17 -17.18 22.36
C ALA A 116 8.86 -18.16 21.22
N ASP A 117 9.83 -18.47 20.36
CA ASP A 117 9.62 -19.40 19.24
C ASP A 117 9.25 -20.81 19.71
N GLN A 118 9.81 -21.26 20.84
CA GLN A 118 9.45 -22.55 21.45
C GLN A 118 8.03 -22.56 22.02
N LEU A 119 7.55 -21.39 22.48
CA LEU A 119 6.17 -21.22 22.94
C LEU A 119 5.19 -21.27 21.77
N ILE A 120 5.56 -20.65 20.65
CA ILE A 120 4.73 -20.63 19.44
C ILE A 120 4.68 -22.01 18.77
N ALA A 121 5.79 -22.76 18.77
CA ALA A 121 5.89 -24.06 18.11
C ALA A 121 5.05 -25.16 18.77
N ASN A 122 4.77 -25.05 20.07
CA ASN A 122 4.13 -26.08 20.85
C ASN A 122 2.70 -25.65 21.26
N LYS A 123 1.75 -26.59 21.22
CA LYS A 123 0.37 -26.34 21.66
C LYS A 123 0.25 -26.54 23.17
N PHE A 124 0.33 -25.45 23.94
CA PHE A 124 0.15 -25.48 25.39
C PHE A 124 -1.29 -25.10 25.81
N LYS A 125 -1.86 -25.86 26.75
CA LYS A 125 -3.27 -25.77 27.20
C LYS A 125 -3.67 -24.39 27.73
N TYR A 126 -2.78 -23.73 28.48
CA TYR A 126 -3.08 -22.47 29.17
C TYR A 126 -2.47 -21.23 28.49
N PHE A 127 -1.77 -21.41 27.36
CA PHE A 127 -1.02 -20.31 26.75
C PHE A 127 -1.93 -19.25 26.11
N GLU A 128 -3.03 -19.67 25.47
CA GLU A 128 -4.02 -18.74 24.91
C GLU A 128 -4.67 -17.88 26.01
N ALA A 129 -5.10 -18.49 27.12
CA ALA A 129 -5.67 -17.79 28.26
C ALA A 129 -4.68 -16.80 28.89
N PHE A 130 -3.40 -17.19 29.01
CA PHE A 130 -2.33 -16.31 29.45
C PHE A 130 -2.15 -15.09 28.53
N LEU A 131 -2.14 -15.29 27.21
CA LEU A 131 -1.98 -14.18 26.26
C LEU A 131 -3.16 -13.21 26.34
N PHE A 132 -4.40 -13.70 26.43
CA PHE A 132 -5.57 -12.84 26.61
C PHE A 132 -5.50 -12.04 27.92
N HIS A 133 -5.13 -12.71 29.02
CA HIS A 133 -4.96 -12.08 30.33
C HIS A 133 -3.94 -10.92 30.29
N GLU A 134 -2.77 -11.15 29.69
CA GLU A 134 -1.72 -10.13 29.54
C GLU A 134 -2.12 -8.96 28.62
N ILE A 135 -2.99 -9.22 27.62
CA ILE A 135 -3.54 -8.18 26.74
C ILE A 135 -4.56 -7.31 27.49
N GLU A 136 -5.42 -7.91 28.32
CA GLU A 136 -6.40 -7.21 29.17
C GLU A 136 -5.72 -6.38 30.26
N ASP A 137 -4.63 -6.87 30.84
CA ASP A 137 -3.75 -6.14 31.77
C ASP A 137 -3.04 -4.92 31.15
N GLY A 138 -3.25 -4.67 29.85
CA GLY A 138 -2.69 -3.53 29.14
C GLY A 138 -1.22 -3.70 28.75
N LYS A 139 -0.65 -4.91 28.87
CA LYS A 139 0.77 -5.18 28.56
C LYS A 139 1.09 -5.23 27.05
N GLY A 140 0.14 -4.81 26.20
CA GLY A 140 0.43 -4.12 24.93
C GLY A 140 0.56 -4.99 23.68
N ASN A 141 1.03 -4.36 22.59
CA ASN A 141 1.11 -4.94 21.24
C ASN A 141 2.00 -6.18 21.14
N ILE A 142 2.98 -6.37 22.04
CA ILE A 142 3.94 -7.48 21.99
C ILE A 142 3.21 -8.83 22.16
N TYR A 143 2.25 -8.90 23.07
CA TYR A 143 1.46 -10.12 23.29
C TYR A 143 0.45 -10.37 22.17
N LEU A 144 -0.09 -9.32 21.57
CA LEU A 144 -0.91 -9.45 20.35
C LEU A 144 -0.09 -9.98 19.17
N GLU A 145 1.17 -9.54 19.04
CA GLU A 145 2.11 -10.06 18.04
C GLU A 145 2.42 -11.55 18.26
N LEU A 146 2.55 -11.97 19.51
CA LEU A 146 2.78 -13.36 19.86
C LEU A 146 1.54 -14.23 19.60
N LEU A 147 0.35 -13.69 19.89
CA LEU A 147 -0.93 -14.38 19.72
C LEU A 147 -1.23 -14.73 18.26
N TRP A 148 -1.07 -13.80 17.32
CA TRP A 148 -1.35 -14.12 15.91
C TRP A 148 -0.34 -15.12 15.34
N LYS A 149 0.94 -15.05 15.75
CA LYS A 149 1.97 -16.04 15.36
C LYS A 149 1.64 -17.43 15.91
N TYR A 150 1.14 -17.50 17.14
CA TYR A 150 0.66 -18.74 17.73
C TYR A 150 -0.52 -19.32 16.93
N TYR A 151 -1.50 -18.48 16.58
CA TYR A 151 -2.63 -18.92 15.75
C TYR A 151 -2.21 -19.41 14.37
N GLU A 152 -1.27 -18.73 13.71
CA GLU A 152 -0.70 -19.14 12.44
C GLU A 152 -0.06 -20.53 12.52
N LYS A 153 0.76 -20.80 13.55
CA LYS A 153 1.39 -22.12 13.75
C LYS A 153 0.40 -23.20 14.18
N SER A 154 -0.65 -22.83 14.89
CA SER A 154 -1.70 -23.78 15.31
C SER A 154 -2.66 -24.19 14.18
N HIS A 155 -2.53 -23.58 12.99
CA HIS A 155 -3.42 -23.66 11.82
C HIS A 155 -4.79 -23.00 12.02
N ASN A 156 -4.93 -22.09 12.99
CA ASN A 156 -6.15 -21.30 13.19
C ASN A 156 -6.04 -19.93 12.50
N TYR A 157 -6.05 -19.93 11.17
CA TYR A 157 -5.79 -18.72 10.38
C TYR A 157 -6.86 -17.63 10.53
N LEU A 158 -8.11 -18.00 10.84
CA LEU A 158 -9.21 -17.03 10.98
C LEU A 158 -9.05 -16.18 12.24
N GLU A 159 -8.72 -16.80 13.38
CA GLU A 159 -8.48 -16.06 14.61
C GLU A 159 -7.20 -15.22 14.51
N ALA A 160 -6.16 -15.72 13.84
CA ALA A 160 -4.97 -14.92 13.50
C ALA A 160 -5.33 -13.65 12.72
N ALA A 161 -6.15 -13.78 11.67
CA ALA A 161 -6.57 -12.67 10.83
C ALA A 161 -7.40 -11.64 11.62
N LYS A 162 -8.33 -12.09 12.47
CA LYS A 162 -9.13 -11.19 13.32
C LYS A 162 -8.26 -10.40 14.30
N VAL A 163 -7.29 -11.06 14.95
CA VAL A 163 -6.33 -10.40 15.84
C VAL A 163 -5.53 -9.34 15.08
N LEU A 164 -4.98 -9.67 13.91
CA LEU A 164 -4.23 -8.74 13.06
C LEU A 164 -5.08 -7.56 12.57
N ALA A 165 -6.31 -7.81 12.11
CA ALA A 165 -7.24 -6.77 11.68
C ALA A 165 -7.65 -5.86 12.84
N GLY A 166 -7.84 -6.43 14.04
CA GLY A 166 -8.08 -5.68 15.28
C GLY A 166 -6.89 -4.80 15.66
N MET A 167 -5.65 -5.33 15.59
CA MET A 167 -4.43 -4.55 15.83
C MET A 167 -4.30 -3.37 14.87
N ALA A 168 -4.60 -3.58 13.57
CA ALA A 168 -4.54 -2.54 12.56
C ALA A 168 -5.62 -1.47 12.74
N SER A 169 -6.76 -1.82 13.33
CA SER A 169 -7.88 -0.91 13.56
C SER A 169 -7.74 -0.08 14.85
N LYS A 170 -7.04 -0.59 15.86
CA LYS A 170 -6.85 0.13 17.14
C LYS A 170 -6.13 1.46 16.93
N THR A 171 -6.71 2.56 17.42
CA THR A 171 -6.16 3.92 17.40
C THR A 171 -5.17 4.14 18.56
N THR A 172 -4.15 3.29 18.65
CA THR A 172 -3.05 3.51 19.60
C THR A 172 -2.00 4.39 18.94
N SER A 173 -1.58 5.48 19.59
CA SER A 173 -0.56 6.45 19.12
C SER A 173 0.85 5.86 18.87
N ARG A 174 1.01 4.53 18.96
CA ARG A 174 2.28 3.81 18.82
C ARG A 174 2.37 2.95 17.56
N THR A 175 1.28 2.73 16.81
CA THR A 175 1.31 1.92 15.58
C THR A 175 1.39 2.81 14.35
N SER A 176 2.55 2.77 13.67
CA SER A 176 2.74 3.47 12.40
C SER A 176 1.86 2.86 11.30
N ILE A 177 1.50 3.67 10.30
CA ILE A 177 0.75 3.21 9.13
C ILE A 177 1.48 2.11 8.35
N SER A 178 2.83 2.10 8.37
CA SER A 178 3.64 1.00 7.81
C SER A 178 3.35 -0.32 8.51
N ASN A 179 3.38 -0.34 9.84
CA ASN A 179 3.09 -1.55 10.61
C ASN A 179 1.64 -1.99 10.42
N ARG A 180 0.69 -1.06 10.32
CA ARG A 180 -0.71 -1.38 10.01
C ARG A 180 -0.86 -2.07 8.65
N ILE A 181 -0.17 -1.58 7.61
CA ILE A 181 -0.15 -2.24 6.28
C ILE A 181 0.43 -3.64 6.37
N THR A 182 1.53 -3.83 7.11
CA THR A 182 2.12 -5.16 7.33
C THR A 182 1.14 -6.09 8.04
N HIS A 183 0.46 -5.63 9.09
CA HIS A 183 -0.53 -6.42 9.80
C HIS A 183 -1.73 -6.78 8.92
N LEU A 184 -2.26 -5.84 8.14
CA LEU A 184 -3.38 -6.08 7.21
C LEU A 184 -2.97 -7.03 6.07
N SER A 185 -1.76 -6.89 5.53
CA SER A 185 -1.22 -7.81 4.51
C SER A 185 -1.09 -9.22 5.06
N ASN A 186 -0.56 -9.38 6.28
CA ASN A 186 -0.48 -10.69 6.93
C ASN A 186 -1.87 -11.25 7.24
N ALA A 187 -2.81 -10.42 7.69
CA ALA A 187 -4.19 -10.84 7.93
C ALA A 187 -4.83 -11.38 6.65
N LEU A 188 -4.61 -10.71 5.52
CA LEU A 188 -5.11 -11.13 4.21
C LEU A 188 -4.54 -12.50 3.80
N MET A 189 -3.24 -12.72 4.00
CA MET A 189 -2.59 -14.02 3.75
C MET A 189 -3.18 -15.13 4.64
N CYS A 190 -3.46 -14.83 5.91
CA CYS A 190 -4.12 -15.78 6.81
C CYS A 190 -5.54 -16.11 6.33
N VAL A 191 -6.36 -15.13 5.95
CA VAL A 191 -7.73 -15.39 5.43
C VAL A 191 -7.70 -16.19 4.13
N GLN A 192 -6.74 -15.92 3.23
CA GLN A 192 -6.57 -16.69 2.00
C GLN A 192 -6.17 -18.15 2.24
N SER A 193 -5.54 -18.44 3.39
CA SER A 193 -5.14 -19.80 3.78
C SER A 193 -6.28 -20.57 4.47
N ALA A 194 -7.40 -19.90 4.76
CA ALA A 194 -8.60 -20.51 5.36
C ALA A 194 -9.57 -21.00 4.27
N PRO A 195 -10.49 -21.95 4.58
CA PRO A 195 -11.48 -22.41 3.61
C PRO A 195 -12.43 -21.28 3.17
N GLU A 196 -12.84 -21.30 1.90
CA GLU A 196 -13.73 -20.30 1.32
C GLU A 196 -15.18 -20.50 1.80
N THR A 197 -15.52 -19.86 2.92
CA THR A 197 -16.90 -19.70 3.39
C THR A 197 -17.40 -18.28 3.12
N LYS A 198 -18.72 -18.07 3.09
CA LYS A 198 -19.31 -16.73 2.89
C LYS A 198 -18.79 -15.72 3.92
N SER A 199 -18.73 -16.09 5.20
CA SER A 199 -18.19 -15.23 6.27
C SER A 199 -16.72 -14.89 6.06
N ASN A 200 -15.93 -15.82 5.53
CA ASN A 200 -14.50 -15.61 5.29
C ASN A 200 -14.26 -14.71 4.08
N MET A 201 -15.12 -14.80 3.06
CA MET A 201 -15.11 -13.87 1.93
C MET A 201 -15.48 -12.45 2.35
N GLU A 202 -16.47 -12.28 3.22
CA GLU A 202 -16.84 -10.98 3.79
C GLU A 202 -15.68 -10.37 4.60
N LEU A 203 -15.04 -11.16 5.47
CA LEU A 203 -13.86 -10.73 6.23
C LEU A 203 -12.68 -10.39 5.31
N LYS A 204 -12.45 -11.18 4.25
CA LYS A 204 -11.41 -10.93 3.25
C LYS A 204 -11.63 -9.58 2.59
N GLN A 205 -12.86 -9.28 2.18
CA GLN A 205 -13.21 -8.00 1.56
C GLN A 205 -13.01 -6.84 2.53
N GLU A 206 -13.47 -6.96 3.78
CA GLU A 206 -13.29 -5.92 4.80
C GLU A 206 -11.81 -5.59 5.04
N ILE A 207 -10.95 -6.63 5.13
CA ILE A 207 -9.51 -6.45 5.30
C ILE A 207 -8.89 -5.83 4.05
N GLN A 208 -9.33 -6.23 2.86
CA GLN A 208 -8.86 -5.68 1.59
C GLN A 208 -9.20 -4.19 1.47
N ASP A 209 -10.44 -3.80 1.78
CA ASP A 209 -10.88 -2.40 1.73
C ASP A 209 -10.04 -1.53 2.68
N LYS A 210 -9.80 -2.01 3.92
CA LYS A 210 -8.93 -1.31 4.88
C LYS A 210 -7.48 -1.23 4.42
N LEU A 211 -6.97 -2.28 3.78
CA LEU A 211 -5.62 -2.31 3.23
C LEU A 211 -5.46 -1.29 2.10
N ASP A 212 -6.43 -1.20 1.20
CA ASP A 212 -6.41 -0.24 0.08
C ASP A 212 -6.42 1.20 0.60
N VAL A 213 -7.28 1.51 1.58
CA VAL A 213 -7.29 2.81 2.28
C VAL A 213 -5.93 3.11 2.93
N ALA A 214 -5.37 2.14 3.67
CA ALA A 214 -4.08 2.31 4.35
C ALA A 214 -2.93 2.55 3.36
N GLN A 215 -2.93 1.88 2.19
CA GLN A 215 -1.95 2.10 1.14
C GLN A 215 -2.08 3.48 0.49
N ILE A 216 -3.31 3.97 0.27
CA ILE A 216 -3.55 5.33 -0.24
C ILE A 216 -3.02 6.35 0.78
N GLN A 217 -3.31 6.13 2.06
CA GLN A 217 -2.87 6.97 3.16
C GLN A 217 -1.33 7.02 3.27
N MET A 218 -0.65 5.89 3.16
CA MET A 218 0.82 5.83 3.13
C MET A 218 1.39 6.64 1.95
N ARG A 219 0.79 6.53 0.76
CA ARG A 219 1.23 7.32 -0.40
C ARG A 219 1.01 8.81 -0.18
N ALA A 220 -0.12 9.20 0.42
CA ALA A 220 -0.40 10.59 0.75
C ALA A 220 0.67 11.15 1.70
N LYS A 221 1.06 10.38 2.72
CA LYS A 221 2.16 10.71 3.63
C LYS A 221 3.48 10.90 2.87
N THR A 222 3.89 9.94 2.05
CA THR A 222 5.15 10.02 1.29
C THR A 222 5.17 11.23 0.34
N LEU A 223 4.05 11.54 -0.30
CA LEU A 223 3.94 12.72 -1.16
C LEU A 223 4.09 14.03 -0.36
N LEU A 224 3.46 14.13 0.81
CA LEU A 224 3.62 15.29 1.70
C LEU A 224 5.04 15.44 2.23
N GLU A 225 5.71 14.33 2.56
CA GLU A 225 7.12 14.33 2.99
C GLU A 225 8.07 14.78 1.86
N SER A 226 7.71 14.49 0.61
CA SER A 226 8.50 14.89 -0.58
C SER A 226 8.23 16.32 -1.06
N GLU A 227 7.26 17.02 -0.47
CA GLU A 227 6.87 18.36 -0.93
C GLU A 227 7.94 19.39 -0.58
N THR A 228 8.40 20.13 -1.59
CA THR A 228 9.53 21.06 -1.46
C THR A 228 9.10 22.46 -1.00
N ASN A 229 7.80 22.76 -1.01
CA ASN A 229 7.28 24.05 -0.58
C ASN A 229 7.31 24.18 0.97
N PRO A 230 8.07 25.12 1.54
CA PRO A 230 8.27 25.23 2.99
C PRO A 230 6.98 25.55 3.78
N GLU A 231 6.03 26.30 3.20
CA GLU A 231 4.75 26.61 3.88
C GLU A 231 3.85 25.37 3.98
N ILE A 232 3.81 24.59 2.89
CA ILE A 232 3.03 23.35 2.82
C ILE A 232 3.68 22.28 3.71
N ALA A 233 5.02 22.21 3.70
CA ALA A 233 5.76 21.28 4.55
C ALA A 233 5.56 21.59 6.06
N ALA A 234 5.54 22.87 6.46
CA ALA A 234 5.29 23.26 7.85
C ALA A 234 3.87 22.88 8.32
N ARG A 235 2.84 23.22 7.52
CA ARG A 235 1.45 22.82 7.79
C ARG A 235 1.20 21.32 7.60
N GLY A 236 2.06 20.66 6.83
CA GLY A 236 1.98 19.24 6.53
C GLY A 236 2.44 18.35 7.67
N LYS A 237 3.25 18.84 8.62
CA LYS A 237 3.75 18.02 9.74
C LYS A 237 2.65 17.41 10.59
N GLU A 238 1.66 18.21 10.98
CA GLU A 238 0.50 17.72 11.75
C GLU A 238 -0.32 16.69 10.96
N ALA A 239 -0.50 16.92 9.65
CA ALA A 239 -1.18 15.97 8.78
C ALA A 239 -0.36 14.68 8.58
N ILE A 240 0.97 14.76 8.48
CA ILE A 240 1.87 13.59 8.38
C ILE A 240 1.75 12.75 9.66
N GLU A 241 1.72 13.38 10.84
CA GLU A 241 1.52 12.67 12.10
C GLU A 241 0.14 12.01 12.17
N ALA A 242 -0.92 12.73 11.81
CA ALA A 242 -2.27 12.19 11.75
C ALA A 242 -2.36 10.99 10.78
N LEU A 243 -1.82 11.13 9.56
CA LEU A 243 -1.74 10.07 8.55
C LEU A 243 -0.80 8.92 8.95
N ASN A 244 0.10 9.11 9.93
CA ASN A 244 0.98 8.04 10.38
C ASN A 244 0.36 7.21 11.52
N TYR A 245 -0.46 7.83 12.38
CA TYR A 245 -0.93 7.18 13.61
C TYR A 245 -2.44 6.91 13.66
N GLN A 246 -3.25 7.52 12.78
CA GLN A 246 -4.69 7.33 12.72
C GLN A 246 -5.08 6.75 11.36
N LEU A 247 -5.87 5.68 11.32
CA LEU A 247 -6.45 5.19 10.06
C LEU A 247 -7.59 6.13 9.66
N CYS A 248 -7.37 6.93 8.63
CA CYS A 248 -8.34 7.92 8.16
C CYS A 248 -9.41 7.26 7.28
N GLY A 249 -10.64 7.76 7.37
CA GLY A 249 -11.68 7.41 6.39
C GLY A 249 -11.43 8.04 5.02
N LEU A 250 -12.05 7.49 3.96
CA LEU A 250 -11.91 8.01 2.58
C LEU A 250 -12.25 9.50 2.46
N THR A 251 -13.30 9.99 3.14
CA THR A 251 -13.70 11.41 3.14
C THR A 251 -12.63 12.31 3.76
N GLN A 252 -12.01 11.87 4.86
CA GLN A 252 -10.93 12.61 5.51
C GLN A 252 -9.68 12.64 4.62
N LEU A 253 -9.32 11.51 4.01
CA LEU A 253 -8.22 11.44 3.03
C LEU A 253 -8.46 12.35 1.83
N TYR A 254 -9.69 12.43 1.33
CA TYR A 254 -10.05 13.35 0.24
C TYR A 254 -9.89 14.81 0.67
N SER A 255 -10.31 15.16 1.90
CA SER A 255 -10.13 16.50 2.46
C SER A 255 -8.65 16.87 2.57
N TYR A 256 -7.81 15.98 3.09
CA TYR A 256 -6.35 16.19 3.11
C TYR A 256 -5.78 16.35 1.70
N ALA A 257 -6.20 15.51 0.75
CA ALA A 257 -5.75 15.60 -0.63
C ALA A 257 -6.15 16.92 -1.31
N LYS A 258 -7.31 17.49 -0.94
CA LYS A 258 -7.74 18.82 -1.40
C LYS A 258 -6.91 19.94 -0.76
N THR A 259 -6.71 19.92 0.55
CA THR A 259 -5.96 20.95 1.28
C THR A 259 -4.52 21.08 0.80
N TYR A 260 -3.86 19.95 0.50
CA TYR A 260 -2.46 19.92 0.09
C TYR A 260 -2.24 19.73 -1.42
N ASN A 261 -3.30 19.84 -2.24
CA ASN A 261 -3.23 19.69 -3.70
C ASN A 261 -2.57 18.37 -4.17
N LEU A 262 -2.90 17.26 -3.50
CA LEU A 262 -2.44 15.91 -3.82
C LEU A 262 -3.38 15.23 -4.83
N HIS A 263 -3.30 15.63 -6.10
CA HIS A 263 -4.24 15.18 -7.14
C HIS A 263 -4.25 13.67 -7.37
N GLU A 264 -3.09 13.00 -7.30
CA GLU A 264 -3.02 11.54 -7.44
C GLU A 264 -3.76 10.80 -6.31
N ILE A 265 -3.78 11.39 -5.11
CA ILE A 265 -4.51 10.85 -3.96
C ILE A 265 -6.01 11.08 -4.14
N LYS A 266 -6.44 12.24 -4.67
CA LYS A 266 -7.85 12.49 -5.03
C LYS A 266 -8.36 11.38 -5.96
N LEU A 267 -7.64 11.07 -7.04
CA LEU A 267 -7.99 9.97 -7.96
C LEU A 267 -8.03 8.61 -7.27
N ALA A 268 -7.03 8.31 -6.42
CA ALA A 268 -6.97 7.03 -5.73
C ALA A 268 -8.14 6.84 -4.75
N VAL A 269 -8.55 7.90 -4.05
CA VAL A 269 -9.70 7.87 -3.14
C VAL A 269 -11.01 7.67 -3.92
N LEU A 270 -11.20 8.36 -5.05
CA LEU A 270 -12.39 8.19 -5.90
C LEU A 270 -12.49 6.76 -6.46
N HIS A 271 -11.36 6.20 -6.91
CA HIS A 271 -11.29 4.82 -7.36
C HIS A 271 -11.64 3.84 -6.23
N CYS A 272 -11.08 4.04 -5.03
CA CYS A 272 -11.36 3.19 -3.88
C CYS A 272 -12.83 3.26 -3.43
N ALA A 273 -13.45 4.44 -3.54
CA ALA A 273 -14.86 4.63 -3.23
C ALA A 273 -15.82 4.04 -4.30
N SER A 274 -15.30 3.59 -5.45
CA SER A 274 -16.08 3.21 -6.63
C SER A 274 -17.08 4.30 -7.09
N GLN A 275 -16.79 5.56 -6.75
CA GLN A 275 -17.59 6.71 -7.14
C GLN A 275 -16.97 7.32 -8.39
N PHE A 276 -17.66 7.15 -9.52
CA PHE A 276 -17.27 7.78 -10.77
C PHE A 276 -18.18 8.98 -11.06
N ASP A 277 -17.55 10.13 -11.19
CA ASP A 277 -18.16 11.34 -11.72
C ASP A 277 -17.19 11.91 -12.75
N THR A 278 -17.64 11.97 -14.00
CA THR A 278 -16.84 12.45 -15.14
C THR A 278 -16.30 13.86 -14.87
N GLU A 279 -17.12 14.76 -14.32
CA GLU A 279 -16.74 16.15 -14.12
C GLU A 279 -15.66 16.27 -13.03
N ILE A 280 -15.81 15.52 -11.93
CA ILE A 280 -14.82 15.50 -10.85
C ILE A 280 -13.49 14.93 -11.35
N VAL A 281 -13.51 13.81 -12.08
CA VAL A 281 -12.31 13.19 -12.62
C VAL A 281 -11.61 14.13 -13.62
N GLU A 282 -12.35 14.74 -14.54
CA GLU A 282 -11.80 15.71 -15.50
C GLU A 282 -11.22 16.94 -14.81
N ASN A 283 -11.88 17.46 -13.76
CA ASN A 283 -11.35 18.56 -12.95
C ASN A 283 -10.04 18.19 -12.23
N VAL A 284 -9.94 16.97 -11.67
CA VAL A 284 -8.68 16.51 -11.06
C VAL A 284 -7.58 16.40 -12.11
N TRP A 285 -7.88 15.91 -13.32
CA TRP A 285 -6.90 15.88 -14.41
C TRP A 285 -6.51 17.27 -14.91
N ARG A 286 -7.45 18.23 -14.93
CA ARG A 286 -7.14 19.64 -15.20
C ARG A 286 -6.12 20.16 -14.20
N ASP A 287 -6.34 19.95 -12.90
CA ASP A 287 -5.40 20.37 -11.86
C ASP A 287 -4.02 19.70 -11.98
N ILE A 288 -3.97 18.41 -12.37
CA ILE A 288 -2.70 17.68 -12.62
C ILE A 288 -1.93 18.33 -13.76
N LEU A 289 -2.61 18.52 -14.90
CA LEU A 289 -2.01 19.13 -16.08
C LEU A 289 -1.57 20.57 -15.76
N ASP A 290 -2.42 21.39 -15.15
CA ASP A 290 -2.07 22.74 -14.76
C ASP A 290 -0.87 22.77 -13.80
N LYS A 291 -0.75 21.82 -12.86
CA LYS A 291 0.43 21.73 -11.98
C LYS A 291 1.72 21.54 -12.75
N GLU A 292 1.75 20.61 -13.71
CA GLU A 292 2.95 20.36 -14.51
C GLU A 292 3.21 21.46 -15.55
N LEU A 293 2.15 22.06 -16.09
CA LEU A 293 2.21 23.07 -17.15
C LEU A 293 2.41 24.51 -16.61
N ARG A 294 2.16 24.78 -15.33
CA ARG A 294 2.33 26.11 -14.70
C ARG A 294 3.74 26.69 -14.88
N ASN A 295 4.75 25.84 -14.89
CA ASN A 295 6.16 26.25 -15.04
C ASN A 295 6.65 26.11 -16.50
N PHE A 296 5.73 26.02 -17.46
CA PHE A 296 6.09 25.85 -18.86
C PHE A 296 6.85 27.07 -19.39
N GLN A 297 7.98 26.80 -20.03
CA GLN A 297 8.82 27.78 -20.69
C GLN A 297 9.32 27.19 -22.01
N LEU A 298 9.49 28.04 -23.03
CA LEU A 298 10.03 27.67 -24.35
C LEU A 298 11.55 27.50 -24.31
N ASN A 299 12.04 26.62 -23.43
CA ASN A 299 13.43 26.21 -23.33
C ASN A 299 13.50 24.67 -23.37
N ARG A 300 14.48 24.14 -24.13
CA ARG A 300 14.61 22.71 -24.41
C ARG A 300 14.59 21.84 -23.15
N LEU A 301 15.29 22.28 -22.10
CA LEU A 301 15.37 21.55 -20.82
C LEU A 301 14.01 21.45 -20.10
N THR A 302 13.19 22.49 -20.11
CA THR A 302 11.86 22.45 -19.49
C THR A 302 10.87 21.69 -20.35
N LEU A 303 10.96 21.83 -21.69
CA LEU A 303 10.14 21.05 -22.63
C LEU A 303 10.34 19.55 -22.42
N ASP A 304 11.59 19.09 -22.39
CA ASP A 304 11.93 17.68 -22.18
C ASP A 304 11.52 17.21 -20.77
N LYS A 305 11.71 18.05 -19.75
CA LYS A 305 11.31 17.74 -18.36
C LYS A 305 9.79 17.58 -18.22
N ILE A 306 9.02 18.55 -18.68
CA ILE A 306 7.54 18.51 -18.60
C ILE A 306 7.01 17.35 -19.43
N GLN A 307 7.56 17.14 -20.64
CA GLN A 307 7.21 16.01 -21.50
C GLN A 307 7.39 14.67 -20.77
N ASN A 308 8.58 14.45 -20.19
CA ASN A 308 8.89 13.22 -19.48
C ASN A 308 8.03 13.05 -18.22
N ASN A 309 7.78 14.13 -17.48
CA ASN A 309 6.91 14.12 -16.31
C ASN A 309 5.47 13.71 -16.68
N ILE A 310 4.84 14.41 -17.62
CA ILE A 310 3.46 14.10 -18.05
C ILE A 310 3.38 12.67 -18.59
N SER A 311 4.34 12.26 -19.41
CA SER A 311 4.42 10.89 -19.95
C SER A 311 4.49 9.84 -18.83
N SER A 312 5.34 10.08 -17.83
CA SER A 312 5.54 9.18 -16.70
C SER A 312 4.29 9.08 -15.81
N ILE A 313 3.61 10.21 -15.55
CA ILE A 313 2.37 10.28 -14.78
C ILE A 313 1.28 9.51 -15.52
N LEU A 314 1.10 9.78 -16.82
CA LEU A 314 0.12 9.09 -17.65
C LEU A 314 0.39 7.59 -17.72
N LEU A 315 1.62 7.17 -18.00
CA LEU A 315 1.98 5.74 -18.06
C LEU A 315 1.70 5.04 -16.73
N ARG A 316 2.13 5.66 -15.62
CA ARG A 316 1.95 5.12 -14.27
C ARG A 316 0.47 4.99 -13.90
N LEU A 317 -0.33 6.04 -14.12
CA LEU A 317 -1.75 6.03 -13.78
C LEU A 317 -2.57 5.13 -14.71
N ARG A 318 -2.23 5.05 -16.01
CA ARG A 318 -2.85 4.09 -16.94
C ARG A 318 -2.59 2.64 -16.55
N LYS A 319 -1.35 2.30 -16.18
CA LYS A 319 -1.03 0.95 -15.70
C LYS A 319 -1.77 0.63 -14.39
N ARG A 320 -1.87 1.61 -13.48
CA ARG A 320 -2.54 1.44 -12.20
C ARG A 320 -4.05 1.24 -12.33
N TYR A 321 -4.70 2.00 -13.21
CA TYR A 321 -6.15 1.95 -13.43
C TYR A 321 -6.51 1.19 -14.71
N ALA A 322 -5.70 0.19 -15.11
CA ALA A 322 -5.94 -0.59 -16.31
C ALA A 322 -7.30 -1.30 -16.30
N SER A 323 -7.78 -1.71 -15.13
CA SER A 323 -9.11 -2.31 -14.92
C SER A 323 -10.25 -1.30 -14.97
N SER A 324 -9.96 -0.01 -14.79
CA SER A 324 -10.94 1.07 -14.62
C SER A 324 -10.55 2.29 -15.47
N PRO A 325 -10.61 2.21 -16.81
CA PRO A 325 -10.08 3.23 -17.73
C PRO A 325 -10.78 4.59 -17.60
N GLN A 326 -12.00 4.61 -17.06
CA GLN A 326 -12.77 5.83 -16.79
C GLN A 326 -12.05 6.85 -15.88
N PHE A 327 -11.15 6.42 -14.99
CA PHE A 327 -10.36 7.32 -14.14
C PHE A 327 -9.19 7.98 -14.86
N VAL A 328 -8.90 7.60 -16.11
CA VAL A 328 -7.92 8.22 -16.99
C VAL A 328 -8.61 8.58 -18.31
N PRO A 329 -9.38 9.68 -18.35
CA PRO A 329 -10.13 10.09 -19.53
C PRO A 329 -9.16 10.58 -20.62
N LEU A 330 -8.63 9.64 -21.40
CA LEU A 330 -7.62 9.90 -22.44
C LEU A 330 -8.10 10.95 -23.45
N ASP A 331 -9.37 10.92 -23.81
CA ASP A 331 -9.92 11.89 -24.76
C ASP A 331 -9.85 13.31 -24.20
N TYR A 332 -10.28 13.52 -22.95
CA TYR A 332 -10.15 14.82 -22.28
C TYR A 332 -8.67 15.27 -22.17
N ILE A 333 -7.79 14.39 -21.72
CA ILE A 333 -6.37 14.72 -21.53
C ILE A 333 -5.72 15.12 -22.86
N LEU A 334 -5.95 14.35 -23.93
CA LEU A 334 -5.40 14.63 -25.25
C LEU A 334 -5.96 15.94 -25.83
N ARG A 335 -7.24 16.25 -25.58
CA ARG A 335 -7.86 17.53 -25.95
C ARG A 335 -7.16 18.71 -25.28
N GLU A 336 -6.96 18.64 -23.96
CA GLU A 336 -6.26 19.69 -23.21
C GLU A 336 -4.82 19.87 -23.69
N LEU A 337 -4.09 18.79 -23.98
CA LEU A 337 -2.74 18.86 -24.54
C LEU A 337 -2.69 19.49 -25.94
N ILE A 338 -3.67 19.20 -26.81
CA ILE A 338 -3.81 19.83 -28.14
C ILE A 338 -4.06 21.34 -27.98
N VAL A 339 -5.01 21.73 -27.13
CA VAL A 339 -5.33 23.14 -26.86
C VAL A 339 -4.12 23.87 -26.27
N PHE A 340 -3.41 23.24 -25.32
CA PHE A 340 -2.21 23.79 -24.72
C PHE A 340 -1.09 23.99 -25.74
N SER A 341 -0.88 23.01 -26.62
CA SER A 341 0.14 23.07 -27.66
C SER A 341 -0.17 24.14 -28.70
N PHE A 342 -1.44 24.34 -29.04
CA PHE A 342 -1.82 25.46 -29.88
C PHE A 342 -1.52 26.82 -29.20
N LYS A 343 -1.91 27.00 -27.93
CA LYS A 343 -1.75 28.27 -27.20
C LYS A 343 -0.29 28.64 -26.95
N ASN A 344 0.54 27.68 -26.56
CA ASN A 344 1.93 27.91 -26.15
C ASN A 344 2.96 27.62 -27.24
N SER A 345 2.52 27.06 -28.37
CA SER A 345 3.36 26.78 -29.55
C SER A 345 4.66 25.99 -29.27
N PRO A 346 4.67 24.90 -28.46
CA PRO A 346 5.78 23.95 -28.48
C PRO A 346 5.91 23.29 -29.87
N PRO A 347 7.06 22.67 -30.16
CA PRO A 347 7.22 21.86 -31.37
C PRO A 347 6.13 20.78 -31.45
N ILE A 348 5.55 20.54 -32.63
CA ILE A 348 4.46 19.54 -32.80
C ILE A 348 4.85 18.14 -32.32
N ASN A 349 6.12 17.77 -32.47
CA ASN A 349 6.63 16.50 -31.96
C ASN A 349 6.50 16.34 -30.44
N TRP A 350 6.37 17.44 -29.69
CA TRP A 350 6.24 17.40 -28.23
C TRP A 350 5.03 16.58 -27.79
N VAL A 351 3.86 16.77 -28.40
CA VAL A 351 2.64 15.99 -28.08
C VAL A 351 2.78 14.52 -28.50
N LEU A 352 3.45 14.28 -29.64
CA LEU A 352 3.72 12.91 -30.13
C LEU A 352 4.62 12.15 -29.15
N GLU A 353 5.65 12.82 -28.65
CA GLU A 353 6.57 12.25 -27.69
C GLU A 353 5.92 11.98 -26.33
N ILE A 354 4.97 12.82 -25.90
CA ILE A 354 4.13 12.52 -24.73
C ILE A 354 3.33 11.24 -24.95
N CYS A 355 2.68 11.11 -26.11
CA CYS A 355 1.90 9.93 -26.43
C CYS A 355 2.78 8.68 -26.48
N ARG A 356 3.97 8.77 -27.07
CA ARG A 356 4.97 7.70 -27.12
C ARG A 356 5.41 7.27 -25.73
N GLY A 357 5.81 8.22 -24.88
CA GLY A 357 6.25 7.95 -23.51
C GLY A 357 5.13 7.41 -22.62
N ALA A 358 3.88 7.78 -22.90
CA ALA A 358 2.70 7.30 -22.19
C ALA A 358 2.14 5.97 -22.73
N ASP A 359 2.73 5.38 -23.78
CA ASP A 359 2.26 4.16 -24.48
C ASP A 359 0.86 4.31 -25.12
N ILE A 360 0.58 5.48 -25.69
CA ILE A 360 -0.68 5.83 -26.36
C ILE A 360 -0.49 5.68 -27.87
N LYS A 361 -1.28 4.81 -28.51
CA LYS A 361 -1.29 4.65 -29.97
C LYS A 361 -1.60 5.98 -30.67
N TYR A 362 -0.83 6.37 -31.69
CA TYR A 362 -1.06 7.64 -32.41
C TYR A 362 -2.45 7.71 -33.06
N GLY A 363 -3.04 6.56 -33.41
CA GLY A 363 -4.42 6.51 -33.91
C GLY A 363 -5.47 7.09 -32.96
N LYS A 364 -5.26 6.99 -31.63
CA LYS A 364 -6.16 7.58 -30.65
C LYS A 364 -6.01 9.11 -30.60
N LEU A 365 -4.78 9.62 -30.67
CA LEU A 365 -4.51 11.06 -30.79
C LEU A 365 -5.15 11.63 -32.05
N LEU A 366 -5.05 10.92 -33.17
CA LEU A 366 -5.66 11.30 -34.45
C LEU A 366 -7.19 11.36 -34.36
N ALA A 367 -7.82 10.34 -33.74
CA ALA A 367 -9.26 10.31 -33.55
C ALA A 367 -9.74 11.51 -32.71
N VAL A 368 -9.05 11.81 -31.61
CA VAL A 368 -9.38 12.95 -30.75
C VAL A 368 -9.17 14.27 -31.48
N ALA A 369 -8.09 14.41 -32.25
CA ALA A 369 -7.85 15.60 -33.06
C ALA A 369 -8.94 15.81 -34.12
N SER A 370 -9.37 14.74 -34.79
CA SER A 370 -10.48 14.77 -35.75
C SER A 370 -11.80 15.18 -35.09
N GLU A 371 -12.10 14.63 -33.92
CA GLU A 371 -13.27 14.98 -33.13
C GLU A 371 -13.25 16.46 -32.72
N GLN A 372 -12.11 16.94 -32.21
CA GLN A 372 -11.90 18.36 -31.87
C GLN A 372 -12.15 19.29 -33.05
N TYR A 373 -11.61 18.94 -34.21
CA TYR A 373 -11.76 19.74 -35.41
C TYR A 373 -13.20 19.78 -35.92
N ARG A 374 -13.95 18.68 -35.76
CA ARG A 374 -15.30 18.55 -36.30
C ARG A 374 -16.39 19.11 -35.40
N ILE A 375 -16.34 18.79 -34.11
CA ILE A 375 -17.50 18.86 -33.19
C ILE A 375 -17.41 20.05 -32.22
N PHE A 376 -16.22 20.39 -31.73
CA PHE A 376 -16.11 21.19 -30.51
C PHE A 376 -16.13 22.70 -30.71
N ASP A 377 -15.46 23.24 -31.72
CA ASP A 377 -15.37 24.70 -31.87
C ASP A 377 -15.15 25.12 -33.34
N PRO A 378 -16.03 25.98 -33.92
CA PRO A 378 -15.80 26.62 -35.22
C PRO A 378 -14.46 27.36 -35.33
N PHE A 379 -13.86 27.77 -34.20
CA PHE A 379 -12.56 28.39 -34.11
C PHE A 379 -11.48 27.62 -34.90
N TRP A 380 -11.42 26.29 -34.76
CA TRP A 380 -10.43 25.46 -35.45
C TRP A 380 -10.58 25.48 -36.97
N LYS A 381 -11.82 25.68 -37.45
CA LYS A 381 -12.15 25.77 -38.87
C LYS A 381 -12.01 27.17 -39.44
N GLN A 382 -12.08 28.22 -38.63
CA GLN A 382 -12.05 29.62 -39.08
C GLN A 382 -10.65 30.24 -38.93
N ASN A 383 -9.94 29.98 -37.84
CA ASN A 383 -8.63 30.56 -37.59
C ASN A 383 -7.52 29.87 -38.41
N GLN A 384 -6.80 30.63 -39.25
CA GLN A 384 -5.72 30.09 -40.10
C GLN A 384 -4.58 29.44 -39.30
N ARG A 385 -4.22 29.98 -38.12
CA ARG A 385 -3.14 29.41 -37.29
C ARG A 385 -3.57 28.08 -36.69
N ALA A 386 -4.81 28.01 -36.22
CA ALA A 386 -5.39 26.80 -35.63
C ALA A 386 -5.54 25.70 -36.70
N PHE A 387 -6.00 26.08 -37.90
CA PHE A 387 -6.07 25.19 -39.05
C PHE A 387 -4.70 24.62 -39.44
N ASN A 388 -3.68 25.49 -39.59
CA ASN A 388 -2.32 25.05 -39.93
C ASN A 388 -1.74 24.10 -38.86
N PHE A 389 -1.95 24.41 -37.57
CA PHE A 389 -1.52 23.54 -36.48
C PHE A 389 -2.20 22.16 -36.53
N MET A 390 -3.52 22.12 -36.74
CA MET A 390 -4.27 20.86 -36.84
C MET A 390 -3.86 20.05 -38.07
N LEU A 391 -3.56 20.73 -39.17
CA LEU A 391 -3.02 20.11 -40.38
C LEU A 391 -1.63 19.51 -40.15
N ASP A 392 -0.70 20.25 -39.56
CA ASP A 392 0.64 19.73 -39.29
C ASP A 392 0.61 18.56 -38.29
N LEU A 393 -0.27 18.65 -37.29
CA LEU A 393 -0.54 17.57 -36.35
C LEU A 393 -1.12 16.34 -37.08
N ALA A 394 -2.10 16.52 -37.98
CA ALA A 394 -2.68 15.45 -38.78
C ALA A 394 -1.62 14.73 -39.63
N VAL A 395 -0.79 15.50 -40.34
CA VAL A 395 0.27 14.98 -41.22
C VAL A 395 1.27 14.17 -40.40
N LEU A 396 1.83 14.74 -39.33
CA LEU A 396 2.86 14.08 -38.54
C LEU A 396 2.33 12.88 -37.75
N THR A 397 1.14 12.98 -37.15
CA THR A 397 0.49 11.84 -36.48
C THR A 397 0.19 10.72 -37.47
N THR A 398 -0.26 11.05 -38.67
CA THR A 398 -0.52 10.08 -39.73
C THR A 398 0.79 9.39 -40.13
N GLU A 399 1.83 10.13 -40.54
CA GLU A 399 3.15 9.58 -40.91
C GLU A 399 3.66 8.58 -39.84
N ARG A 400 3.62 8.96 -38.56
CA ARG A 400 4.01 8.10 -37.43
C ARG A 400 3.10 6.90 -37.21
N SER A 401 1.79 7.08 -37.37
CA SER A 401 0.83 5.99 -37.26
C SER A 401 0.98 4.97 -38.40
N LEU A 402 1.40 5.39 -39.60
CA LEU A 402 1.69 4.49 -40.72
C LEU A 402 2.97 3.68 -40.46
N GLU A 403 3.97 4.26 -39.78
CA GLU A 403 5.15 3.54 -39.29
C GLU A 403 4.75 2.46 -38.27
N GLU A 404 3.89 2.80 -37.30
CA GLU A 404 3.34 1.83 -36.32
C GLU A 404 2.45 0.78 -36.98
N ALA A 405 1.68 1.15 -38.02
CA ALA A 405 0.78 0.26 -38.73
C ALA A 405 1.47 -0.94 -39.38
N LYS A 406 2.76 -0.79 -39.75
CA LYS A 406 3.57 -1.92 -40.26
C LYS A 406 3.67 -3.07 -39.24
N ALA A 407 3.55 -2.78 -37.94
CA ALA A 407 3.57 -3.75 -36.85
C ALA A 407 2.17 -4.19 -36.36
N LEU A 408 1.09 -3.50 -36.76
CA LEU A 408 -0.29 -3.78 -36.33
C LEU A 408 -0.97 -4.90 -37.16
N GLY A 409 -1.99 -5.55 -36.60
CA GLY A 409 -2.85 -6.53 -37.30
C GLY A 409 -3.82 -5.90 -38.31
N SER A 410 -4.41 -6.71 -39.19
CA SER A 410 -5.23 -6.25 -40.33
C SER A 410 -6.52 -5.49 -39.95
N SER A 411 -7.13 -5.78 -38.81
CA SER A 411 -8.33 -5.07 -38.31
C SER A 411 -8.03 -3.65 -37.86
N ASP A 412 -6.97 -3.48 -37.07
CA ASP A 412 -6.55 -2.20 -36.49
C ASP A 412 -6.06 -1.24 -37.58
N ARG A 413 -5.43 -1.80 -38.64
CA ARG A 413 -5.05 -1.05 -39.85
C ARG A 413 -6.25 -0.43 -40.56
N LYS A 414 -7.38 -1.15 -40.66
CA LYS A 414 -8.60 -0.64 -41.32
C LYS A 414 -9.24 0.49 -40.52
N VAL A 415 -9.32 0.36 -39.20
CA VAL A 415 -9.86 1.42 -38.34
C VAL A 415 -8.99 2.66 -38.42
N LEU A 416 -7.66 2.51 -38.28
CA LEU A 416 -6.72 3.62 -38.41
C LEU A 416 -6.84 4.30 -39.79
N LYS A 417 -6.89 3.52 -40.87
CA LYS A 417 -7.07 4.00 -42.23
C LYS A 417 -8.32 4.86 -42.38
N ASN A 418 -9.46 4.39 -41.87
CA ASN A 418 -10.72 5.13 -41.94
C ASN A 418 -10.64 6.44 -41.15
N THR A 419 -10.12 6.41 -39.92
CA THR A 419 -9.95 7.62 -39.11
C THR A 419 -9.02 8.64 -39.78
N CYS A 420 -7.92 8.19 -40.41
CA CYS A 420 -7.04 9.06 -41.18
C CYS A 420 -7.77 9.70 -42.36
N LEU A 421 -8.49 8.91 -43.16
CA LEU A 421 -9.22 9.40 -44.34
C LEU A 421 -10.34 10.37 -43.95
N GLU A 422 -11.05 10.11 -42.85
CA GLU A 422 -12.07 11.00 -42.31
C GLU A 422 -11.49 12.34 -41.87
N PHE A 423 -10.37 12.33 -41.15
CA PHE A 423 -9.74 13.58 -40.71
C PHE A 423 -9.17 14.37 -41.90
N LEU A 424 -8.46 13.70 -42.80
CA LEU A 424 -7.86 14.32 -43.99
C LEU A 424 -8.93 14.88 -44.94
N SER A 425 -10.03 14.18 -45.17
CA SER A 425 -11.15 14.68 -45.97
C SER A 425 -11.79 15.93 -45.35
N SER A 426 -11.96 15.97 -44.03
CA SER A 426 -12.49 17.16 -43.34
C SER A 426 -11.56 18.38 -43.47
N LEU A 427 -10.24 18.17 -43.44
CA LEU A 427 -9.25 19.22 -43.65
C LEU A 427 -9.24 19.66 -45.12
N GLN A 428 -9.30 18.74 -46.07
CA GLN A 428 -9.33 19.02 -47.51
C GLN A 428 -10.55 19.85 -47.91
N LEU A 429 -11.74 19.53 -47.37
CA LEU A 429 -12.95 20.33 -47.60
C LEU A 429 -12.77 21.77 -47.12
N ASN A 430 -12.16 21.97 -45.94
CA ASN A 430 -11.91 23.32 -45.43
C ASN A 430 -10.88 24.09 -46.28
N VAL A 431 -9.84 23.41 -46.80
CA VAL A 431 -8.90 24.01 -47.76
C VAL A 431 -9.63 24.43 -49.04
N GLN A 432 -10.47 23.56 -49.59
CA GLN A 432 -11.24 23.85 -50.81
C GLN A 432 -12.20 25.03 -50.63
N ASP A 433 -12.92 25.07 -49.51
CA ASP A 433 -13.77 26.21 -49.15
C ASP A 433 -12.94 27.50 -49.12
N ARG A 434 -11.79 27.52 -48.44
CA ARG A 434 -10.92 28.71 -48.37
C ARG A 434 -10.33 29.12 -49.72
N MET A 435 -10.01 28.17 -50.59
CA MET A 435 -9.50 28.41 -51.95
C MET A 435 -10.57 29.03 -52.85
N SER A 436 -11.85 28.78 -52.58
CA SER A 436 -12.97 29.40 -53.30
C SER A 436 -13.19 30.88 -52.92
N PHE A 437 -12.78 31.29 -51.71
CA PHE A 437 -12.96 32.64 -51.19
C PHE A 437 -11.69 33.54 -51.20
N GLY A 438 -10.55 33.07 -51.71
CA GLY A 438 -9.31 33.85 -51.78
C GLY A 438 -8.23 33.30 -52.73
N VAL A 439 -7.24 34.12 -53.10
CA VAL A 439 -6.12 33.71 -53.96
C VAL A 439 -5.26 32.68 -53.25
N ALA A 440 -5.10 31.50 -53.86
CA ALA A 440 -4.29 30.40 -53.37
C ALA A 440 -2.86 30.85 -53.05
N SER A 441 -2.49 30.86 -51.77
CA SER A 441 -1.10 31.06 -51.36
C SER A 441 -0.24 29.87 -51.78
N THR A 442 1.03 30.08 -52.11
CA THR A 442 1.98 29.01 -52.49
C THR A 442 2.06 27.90 -51.43
N THR A 443 1.91 28.28 -50.17
CA THR A 443 1.80 27.39 -48.99
C THR A 443 0.58 26.47 -49.03
N GLN A 444 -0.57 26.94 -49.54
CA GLN A 444 -1.77 26.10 -49.65
C GLN A 444 -1.62 25.01 -50.70
N ARG A 445 -0.93 25.27 -51.83
CA ARG A 445 -0.66 24.24 -52.84
C ARG A 445 0.29 23.14 -52.34
N SER A 446 1.36 23.51 -51.65
CA SER A 446 2.28 22.52 -51.05
C SER A 446 1.61 21.66 -49.97
N ILE A 447 0.63 22.21 -49.27
CA ILE A 447 -0.18 21.49 -48.29
C ILE A 447 -1.06 20.45 -49.00
N THR A 448 -1.73 20.83 -50.09
CA THR A 448 -2.58 19.92 -50.87
C THR A 448 -1.77 18.75 -51.44
N GLU A 449 -0.58 19.02 -52.01
CA GLU A 449 0.32 17.98 -52.51
C GLU A 449 0.77 17.00 -51.41
N ARG A 450 1.04 17.51 -50.21
CA ARG A 450 1.44 16.67 -49.07
C ARG A 450 0.29 15.80 -48.56
N LEU A 451 -0.93 16.33 -48.54
CA LEU A 451 -2.15 15.58 -48.21
C LEU A 451 -2.47 14.50 -49.24
N GLU A 452 -2.27 14.78 -50.53
CA GLU A 452 -2.44 13.80 -51.61
C GLU A 452 -1.41 12.66 -51.52
N LEU A 453 -0.14 12.97 -51.22
CA LEU A 453 0.90 11.97 -50.98
C LEU A 453 0.56 11.08 -49.78
N LEU A 454 0.08 11.66 -48.69
CA LEU A 454 -0.37 10.93 -47.50
C LEU A 454 -1.57 10.04 -47.80
N ASN A 455 -2.57 10.53 -48.54
CA ASN A 455 -3.70 9.72 -48.99
C ASN A 455 -3.25 8.53 -49.86
N ALA A 456 -2.27 8.74 -50.74
CA ALA A 456 -1.69 7.65 -51.55
C ALA A 456 -0.94 6.61 -50.69
N GLN A 457 -0.28 7.04 -49.61
CA GLN A 457 0.40 6.14 -48.66
C GLN A 457 -0.59 5.37 -47.78
N ILE A 458 -1.62 6.03 -47.26
CA ILE A 458 -2.71 5.41 -46.48
C ILE A 458 -3.47 4.38 -47.33
N SER A 459 -3.71 4.68 -48.61
CA SER A 459 -4.40 3.78 -49.54
C SER A 459 -3.66 2.45 -49.75
N LYS A 460 -2.32 2.48 -49.68
CA LYS A 460 -1.44 1.31 -49.79
C LYS A 460 -1.39 0.42 -48.54
N ILE A 461 -1.94 0.86 -47.40
CA ILE A 461 -2.13 0.00 -46.24
C ILE A 461 -3.34 -0.91 -46.51
N SER A 462 -3.04 -2.17 -46.85
CA SER A 462 -3.98 -3.28 -46.95
C SER A 462 -3.91 -4.17 -45.72
#